data_AF-Q7NDL1-F1
#
_entry.id   AF-Q7NDL1-F1
#
_cell.length_a   1.000
_cell.length_b   1.000
_cell.length_c   1.000
_cell.angle_alpha   90.00
_cell.angle_beta   90.00
_cell.angle_gamma   90.00
#
_symmetry.space_group_name_H-M   'P 1'
#
loop_
_entity.id
_entity.type
_entity.pdbx_description
1 polymer ?
#
loop_
_entity_poly.entity_id
_entity_poly.type
_entity_poly.pdbx_seq_one_letter_code
_entity_poly.pdbx_strand_id
1 'polypeptide(L)'
;MTVTLQKVETEIIEILMEMTADWDLDVEQIQPQTSLVEELEFASIDYVHLVVEIEEHFQRKLDFSELILRDGKYVSDISVQELVNFVTRKLNQD
;
A
#
# COMPACT_ATOMS: atom_id res chain seq x y z
N MET A 1 -9.05 -17.56 3.93
CA MET A 1 -8.53 -17.91 2.59
C MET A 1 -7.06 -17.56 2.59
N THR A 2 -6.18 -18.43 2.11
CA THR A 2 -4.75 -18.08 1.98
C THR A 2 -4.52 -17.36 0.66
N VAL A 3 -4.00 -16.14 0.70
CA VAL A 3 -3.61 -15.35 -0.47
C VAL A 3 -2.11 -15.45 -0.72
N THR A 4 -1.70 -15.34 -1.99
CA THR A 4 -0.29 -15.33 -2.38
C THR A 4 0.25 -13.90 -2.43
N LEU A 5 1.55 -13.75 -2.18
CA LEU A 5 2.23 -12.46 -2.27
C LEU A 5 2.07 -11.82 -3.65
N GLN A 6 2.27 -12.61 -4.71
CA GLN A 6 2.14 -12.14 -6.10
C GLN A 6 0.74 -11.63 -6.41
N LYS A 7 -0.31 -12.28 -5.89
CA LYS A 7 -1.69 -11.83 -6.10
C LYS A 7 -1.93 -10.47 -5.43
N VAL A 8 -1.51 -10.34 -4.18
CA VAL A 8 -1.65 -9.08 -3.44
C VAL A 8 -0.81 -7.98 -4.10
N GLU A 9 0.38 -8.29 -4.60
CA GLU A 9 1.22 -7.34 -5.32
C GLU A 9 0.54 -6.77 -6.56
N THR A 10 -0.01 -7.63 -7.42
CA THR A 10 -0.74 -7.20 -8.62
C THR A 10 -1.92 -6.30 -8.25
N GLU A 11 -2.74 -6.72 -7.28
CA GLU A 11 -3.93 -5.96 -6.87
C GLU A 11 -3.58 -4.61 -6.20
N ILE A 12 -2.52 -4.56 -5.39
CA ILE A 12 -2.03 -3.29 -4.80
C ILE A 12 -1.48 -2.35 -5.86
N ILE A 13 -0.72 -2.87 -6.84
CA ILE A 13 -0.21 -2.05 -7.95
C ILE A 13 -1.37 -1.51 -8.79
N GLU A 14 -2.41 -2.31 -9.04
CA GLU A 14 -3.63 -1.86 -9.73
C GLU A 14 -4.33 -0.72 -8.97
N ILE A 15 -4.55 -0.85 -7.66
CA ILE A 15 -5.14 0.20 -6.83
C ILE A 15 -4.28 1.49 -6.90
N LEU A 16 -2.96 1.37 -6.77
CA LEU A 16 -2.07 2.53 -6.82
C LEU A 16 -2.12 3.21 -8.19
N MET A 17 -2.10 2.45 -9.29
CA MET A 17 -2.22 2.99 -10.64
C MET A 17 -3.56 3.72 -10.85
N GLU A 18 -4.65 3.18 -10.31
CA GLU A 18 -5.97 3.83 -10.38
C GLU A 18 -6.00 5.13 -9.57
N MET A 19 -5.42 5.14 -8.36
CA MET A 19 -5.36 6.33 -7.52
C MET A 19 -4.50 7.44 -8.11
N THR A 20 -3.38 7.09 -8.76
CA THR A 20 -2.42 8.06 -9.30
C THR A 20 -2.58 8.34 -10.79
N ALA A 21 -3.63 7.83 -11.43
CA ALA A 21 -3.80 7.91 -12.90
C ALA A 21 -3.79 9.35 -13.45
N ASP A 22 -4.32 10.29 -12.67
CA ASP A 22 -4.41 11.72 -13.03
C ASP A 22 -3.32 12.58 -12.38
N TRP A 23 -2.34 11.97 -11.71
CA TRP A 23 -1.26 12.68 -11.04
C TRP A 23 -0.11 12.92 -12.02
N ASP A 24 0.51 14.10 -11.96
CA ASP A 24 1.65 14.46 -12.79
C ASP A 24 2.95 13.94 -12.16
N LEU A 25 3.10 12.60 -12.16
CA LEU A 25 4.24 11.90 -11.55
C LEU A 25 5.33 11.59 -12.58
N ASP A 26 6.59 11.71 -12.16
CA ASP A 26 7.78 11.31 -12.94
C ASP A 26 8.01 9.77 -12.95
N VAL A 27 6.98 8.99 -12.62
CA VAL A 27 7.05 7.52 -12.50
C VAL A 27 6.41 6.86 -13.72
N GLU A 28 7.22 6.21 -14.56
CA GLU A 28 6.72 5.49 -15.76
C GLU A 28 5.94 4.22 -15.40
N GLN A 29 6.36 3.52 -14.34
CA GLN A 29 5.72 2.28 -13.88
C GLN A 29 5.94 2.08 -12.37
N ILE A 30 4.87 1.73 -11.66
CA ILE A 30 4.94 1.36 -10.24
C ILE A 30 5.58 -0.03 -10.13
N GLN A 31 6.64 -0.12 -9.33
CA GLN A 31 7.42 -1.33 -9.07
C GLN A 31 7.42 -1.66 -7.58
N PRO A 32 7.81 -2.89 -7.17
CA PRO A 32 7.85 -3.24 -5.75
C PRO A 32 8.72 -2.31 -4.89
N GLN A 33 9.82 -1.79 -5.44
CA GLN A 33 10.70 -0.85 -4.74
C GLN A 33 10.18 0.59 -4.70
N THR A 34 9.12 0.91 -5.46
CA THR A 34 8.61 2.27 -5.55
C THR A 34 8.16 2.77 -4.18
N SER A 35 8.64 3.95 -3.81
CA SER A 35 8.29 4.68 -2.61
C SER A 35 6.93 5.35 -2.76
N LEU A 36 6.07 5.25 -1.73
CA LEU A 36 4.78 5.93 -1.75
C LEU A 36 4.93 7.45 -1.60
N VAL A 37 5.86 7.93 -0.77
CA VAL A 37 6.03 9.38 -0.53
C VAL A 37 7.07 10.00 -1.45
N GLU A 38 8.25 9.42 -1.56
CA GLU A 38 9.35 10.01 -2.33
C GLU A 38 9.13 9.92 -3.84
N GLU A 39 8.45 8.88 -4.33
CA GLU A 39 8.25 8.66 -5.77
C GLU A 39 6.79 8.87 -6.21
N LEU A 40 5.80 8.38 -5.45
CA LEU A 40 4.38 8.62 -5.78
C LEU A 40 3.82 9.90 -5.15
N GLU A 41 4.62 10.67 -4.43
CA GLU A 41 4.23 11.95 -3.80
C GLU A 41 3.00 11.87 -2.88
N PHE A 42 2.73 10.71 -2.26
CA PHE A 42 1.60 10.55 -1.36
C PHE A 42 1.66 11.55 -0.19
N ALA A 43 0.61 12.34 -0.04
CA ALA A 43 0.37 13.09 1.19
C ALA A 43 -0.38 12.23 2.22
N SER A 44 -0.49 12.74 3.45
CA SER A 44 -1.17 12.02 4.53
C SER A 44 -2.65 11.70 4.22
N ILE A 45 -3.31 12.51 3.38
CA ILE A 45 -4.70 12.27 2.98
C ILE A 45 -4.81 11.10 2.01
N ASP A 46 -3.84 10.95 1.09
CA ASP A 46 -3.82 9.88 0.10
C ASP A 46 -3.55 8.53 0.75
N TYR A 47 -2.72 8.50 1.80
CA TYR A 47 -2.56 7.31 2.63
C TYR A 47 -3.86 6.84 3.27
N VAL A 48 -4.68 7.76 3.78
CA VAL A 48 -5.98 7.41 4.37
C VAL A 48 -6.89 6.82 3.30
N HIS A 49 -6.89 7.41 2.10
CA HIS A 49 -7.68 6.91 0.98
C HIS A 49 -7.20 5.53 0.52
N LEU A 50 -5.89 5.32 0.36
CA LEU A 50 -5.31 4.03 0.02
C LEU A 50 -5.67 2.93 1.01
N VAL A 51 -5.65 3.24 2.31
CA VAL A 51 -6.08 2.29 3.34
C VAL A 51 -7.54 1.89 3.14
N VAL A 52 -8.42 2.85 2.87
CA VAL A 52 -9.83 2.59 2.61
C VAL A 52 -10.02 1.72 1.36
N GLU A 53 -9.38 2.07 0.24
CA GLU A 53 -9.47 1.32 -1.02
C GLU A 53 -8.98 -0.13 -0.84
N ILE A 54 -7.87 -0.35 -0.13
CA ILE A 54 -7.37 -1.70 0.14
C ILE A 54 -8.36 -2.49 1.01
N GLU A 55 -8.86 -1.90 2.10
CA GLU A 55 -9.81 -2.60 2.98
C GLU A 55 -11.13 -2.93 2.27
N GLU A 56 -11.60 -2.04 1.39
CA GLU A 56 -12.78 -2.28 0.55
C GLU A 56 -12.49 -3.36 -0.49
N HIS A 57 -11.37 -3.29 -1.21
CA HIS A 57 -11.01 -4.28 -2.22
C HIS A 57 -10.91 -5.70 -1.64
N PHE A 58 -10.25 -5.85 -0.49
CA PHE A 58 -10.11 -7.16 0.17
C PHE A 58 -11.27 -7.50 1.12
N GLN A 59 -12.27 -6.62 1.27
CA GLN A 59 -13.41 -6.78 2.17
C GLN A 59 -13.00 -7.15 3.60
N ARG A 60 -11.89 -6.56 4.08
CA ARG A 60 -11.32 -6.88 5.40
C ARG A 60 -10.71 -5.64 6.03
N LYS A 61 -10.99 -5.43 7.31
CA LYS A 61 -10.30 -4.41 8.11
C LYS A 61 -8.88 -4.86 8.43
N LEU A 62 -7.91 -4.03 8.08
CA LEU A 62 -6.48 -4.29 8.26
C LEU A 62 -5.95 -3.15 9.14
N ASP A 63 -5.46 -3.47 10.34
CA ASP A 63 -4.96 -2.44 11.27
C ASP A 63 -3.62 -1.86 10.79
N PHE A 64 -3.69 -0.88 9.88
CA PHE A 64 -2.55 -0.18 9.28
C PHE A 64 -1.74 0.67 10.27
N SER A 65 -2.21 0.83 11.52
CA SER A 65 -1.42 1.52 12.55
C SER A 65 -0.07 0.84 12.80
N GLU A 66 0.01 -0.49 12.60
CA GLU A 66 1.25 -1.27 12.68
C GLU A 66 2.23 -1.01 11.53
N LEU A 67 1.74 -0.52 10.38
CA LEU A 67 2.59 -0.22 9.22
C LEU A 67 3.28 1.13 9.38
N ILE A 68 2.56 2.11 9.96
CA ILE A 68 3.06 3.47 10.15
C ILE A 68 3.84 3.66 11.45
N LEU A 69 3.85 2.69 12.37
CA LEU A 69 4.57 2.78 13.64
C LEU A 69 5.64 1.67 13.75
N ARG A 70 6.91 2.03 13.53
CA ARG A 70 8.06 1.12 13.69
C ARG A 70 8.90 1.59 14.88
N ASP A 71 9.09 0.72 15.87
CA ASP A 71 9.84 1.00 17.11
C ASP A 71 9.40 2.28 17.85
N GLY A 72 8.09 2.57 17.85
CA GLY A 72 7.52 3.75 18.49
C GLY A 72 7.74 5.06 17.72
N LYS A 73 8.23 4.99 16.47
CA LYS A 73 8.39 6.14 15.57
C LYS A 73 7.48 6.01 14.36
N TYR A 74 6.94 7.14 13.93
CA TYR A 74 6.20 7.20 12.67
C TYR A 74 7.16 6.95 11.51
N VAL A 75 6.78 6.00 10.65
CA VAL A 75 7.48 5.71 9.41
C VAL A 75 7.19 6.86 8.45
N SER A 76 8.24 7.50 7.94
CA SER A 76 8.11 8.66 7.04
C SER A 76 7.75 8.26 5.62
N ASP A 77 8.10 7.05 5.22
CA ASP A 77 7.86 6.52 3.88
C ASP A 77 7.98 4.99 3.87
N ILE A 78 7.22 4.33 2.99
CA ILE A 78 7.25 2.89 2.78
C ILE A 78 7.28 2.58 1.28
N SER A 79 7.88 1.44 0.94
CA SER A 79 7.80 0.92 -0.44
C SER A 79 6.51 0.13 -0.68
N VAL A 80 6.14 -0.01 -1.95
CA VAL A 80 5.04 -0.91 -2.40
C VAL A 80 5.26 -2.33 -1.88
N GLN A 81 6.50 -2.83 -1.89
CA GLN A 81 6.83 -4.16 -1.39
C GLN A 81 6.54 -4.30 0.11
N GLU A 82 6.83 -3.28 0.92
CA GLU A 82 6.52 -3.29 2.36
C GLU A 82 5.01 -3.30 2.59
N LEU A 83 4.26 -2.51 1.82
CA LEU A 83 2.80 -2.50 1.85
C LEU A 83 2.21 -3.88 1.48
N VAL A 84 2.67 -4.47 0.38
CA VAL A 84 2.23 -5.79 -0.11
C VAL A 84 2.52 -6.88 0.93
N ASN A 85 3.71 -6.86 1.54
CA ASN A 85 4.08 -7.80 2.59
C ASN A 85 3.16 -7.66 3.81
N PHE A 86 2.86 -6.43 4.21
CA PHE A 86 1.95 -6.14 5.32
C PHE A 86 0.54 -6.67 5.04
N VAL A 87 -0.04 -6.32 3.90
CA VAL A 87 -1.40 -6.72 3.50
C VAL A 87 -1.48 -8.24 3.40
N THR A 88 -0.53 -8.89 2.72
CA THR A 88 -0.47 -10.36 2.60
C THR A 88 -0.43 -11.03 3.97
N ARG A 89 0.40 -10.52 4.89
CA ARG A 89 0.47 -11.04 6.26
C ARG A 89 -0.87 -10.90 6.98
N LYS A 90 -1.51 -9.72 6.91
CA LYS A 90 -2.78 -9.46 7.59
C LYS A 90 -3.94 -10.29 7.01
N LEU A 91 -3.99 -10.48 5.69
CA LEU A 91 -4.99 -11.31 5.03
C LEU A 91 -4.87 -12.80 5.38
N ASN A 92 -3.64 -13.26 5.65
CA ASN A 92 -3.34 -14.65 6.03
C ASN A 92 -3.34 -14.90 7.54
N GLN A 93 -3.48 -13.86 8.37
CA GLN A 93 -3.72 -14.00 9.80
C GLN A 93 -5.22 -14.26 10.03
N ASP A 94 -5.54 -15.21 10.91
CA ASP A 94 -6.93 -15.48 11.33
C ASP A 94 -7.37 -14.45 12.38
#